data_AF-A0AB74N8N0-F1
#
_entry.id   AF-A0AB74N8N0-F1
#
_cell.length_a   1.000
_cell.length_b   1.000
_cell.length_c   1.000
_cell.angle_alpha   90.00
_cell.angle_beta   90.00
_cell.angle_gamma   90.00
#
_symmetry.space_group_name_H-M   'P 1'
#
loop_
_entity.id
_entity.type
_entity.pdbx_description
1 polymer ?
#
loop_
_entity_poly.entity_id
_entity_poly.type
_entity_poly.pdbx_seq_one_letter_code
_entity_poly.pdbx_strand_id
1 'polypeptide(L)'
;MLNAGDLLKAKYPNPDGVKVNYQKIKLSTHTTVDINLVADDDNTRQVTFLVNGDQYAIEERISYVNKLKEIFDYEKNYKNKLFHEISFSIFIFSLC
;
A
#
# COMPACT_ATOMS: atom_id res chain seq x y z
N MET A 1 6.24 -1.74 21.33
CA MET A 1 5.43 -0.51 21.53
C MET A 1 5.69 0.43 20.37
N LEU A 2 4.67 1.11 19.84
CA LEU A 2 4.85 2.13 18.80
C LEU A 2 5.68 3.28 19.42
N ASN A 3 6.78 3.66 18.77
CA ASN A 3 7.65 4.72 19.26
C ASN A 3 6.87 6.04 19.46
N ALA A 4 7.31 6.88 20.39
CA ALA A 4 6.72 8.20 20.59
C ALA A 4 6.82 9.08 19.32
N GLY A 5 5.91 10.05 19.19
CA GLY A 5 5.85 10.99 18.06
C GLY A 5 4.70 10.74 17.08
N ASP A 6 4.55 11.64 16.12
CA ASP A 6 3.39 11.73 15.22
C ASP A 6 3.45 10.76 14.03
N LEU A 7 4.60 10.13 13.80
CA LEU A 7 4.81 9.24 12.67
C LEU A 7 5.05 7.79 13.12
N LEU A 8 4.47 6.85 12.39
CA LEU A 8 4.80 5.44 12.42
C LEU A 8 5.73 5.11 11.25
N LYS A 9 7.01 4.89 11.55
CA LYS A 9 7.99 4.44 10.55
C LYS A 9 7.76 2.98 10.19
N ALA A 10 7.66 2.66 8.90
CA ALA A 10 7.57 1.29 8.42
C ALA A 10 8.78 0.47 8.89
N LYS A 11 8.53 -0.77 9.34
CA LYS A 11 9.57 -1.72 9.73
C LYS A 11 10.30 -2.23 8.47
N TYR A 12 9.52 -2.58 7.46
CA TYR A 12 9.99 -3.10 6.17
C TYR A 12 9.91 -2.02 5.08
N PRO A 13 10.86 -1.99 4.14
CA PRO A 13 10.73 -1.13 2.96
C PRO A 13 9.68 -1.67 1.98
N ASN A 14 9.19 -0.79 1.10
CA ASN A 14 8.42 -1.15 -0.08
C ASN A 14 9.32 -1.84 -1.14
N PRO A 15 8.80 -2.28 -2.31
CA PRO A 15 9.58 -2.94 -3.35
C PRO A 15 10.71 -2.06 -3.91
N ASP A 16 10.58 -0.74 -3.86
CA ASP A 16 11.62 0.24 -4.25
C ASP A 16 12.71 0.44 -3.18
N GLY A 17 12.64 -0.26 -2.04
CA GLY A 17 13.59 -0.13 -0.95
C GLY A 17 13.34 1.07 -0.02
N VAL A 18 12.24 1.80 -0.20
CA VAL A 18 11.89 3.00 0.58
C VAL A 18 11.09 2.63 1.82
N LYS A 19 11.47 3.18 2.99
CA LYS A 19 10.68 3.05 4.23
C LYS A 19 9.74 4.24 4.39
N VAL A 20 8.45 3.99 4.20
CA VAL A 20 7.39 5.00 4.34
C VAL A 20 7.15 5.34 5.81
N ASN A 21 6.77 6.59 6.07
CA ASN A 21 6.28 7.04 7.37
C ASN A 21 4.77 7.27 7.28
N TYR A 22 4.00 6.64 8.16
CA TYR A 22 2.55 6.79 8.22
C TYR A 22 2.17 7.78 9.31
N GLN A 23 1.22 8.68 9.01
CA GLN A 23 0.71 9.63 9.99
C GLN A 23 -0.10 8.87 11.05
N LYS A 24 0.22 9.10 12.32
CA LYS A 24 -0.55 8.58 13.44
C LYS A 24 -1.74 9.50 13.73
N ILE A 25 -2.84 8.87 14.10
CA ILE A 25 -4.04 9.53 14.61
C ILE A 25 -4.09 9.26 16.11
N LYS A 26 -3.99 10.32 16.89
CA LYS A 26 -4.06 10.25 18.34
C LYS A 26 -5.53 10.37 18.77
N LEU A 27 -6.07 9.30 19.35
CA LEU A 27 -7.37 9.29 19.99
C LEU A 27 -7.20 9.43 21.50
N SER A 28 -8.29 9.72 22.22
CA SER A 28 -8.27 9.93 23.68
C SER A 28 -7.71 8.73 24.45
N THR A 29 -7.90 7.51 23.94
CA THR A 29 -7.50 6.28 24.61
C THR A 29 -6.26 5.61 24.01
N HIS A 30 -6.03 5.76 22.70
CA HIS A 30 -5.05 4.99 21.96
C HIS A 30 -4.53 5.77 20.74
N THR A 31 -3.42 5.33 20.18
CA THR A 31 -2.91 5.85 18.89
C THR A 31 -3.15 4.82 17.82
N THR A 32 -3.68 5.26 16.68
CA THR A 32 -3.97 4.40 15.52
C THR A 32 -3.33 4.98 14.25
N VAL A 33 -3.39 4.25 13.14
CA VAL A 33 -3.03 4.69 11.81
C VAL A 33 -4.16 4.31 10.85
N ASP A 34 -4.38 5.12 9.81
CA ASP A 34 -5.33 4.77 8.76
C ASP A 34 -4.79 3.57 7.97
N ILE A 35 -5.53 2.47 7.99
CA ILE A 35 -5.14 1.25 7.30
C ILE A 35 -5.12 1.42 5.78
N ASN A 36 -5.91 2.34 5.22
CA ASN A 36 -5.89 2.61 3.78
C ASN A 36 -4.57 3.25 3.33
N LEU A 37 -3.88 3.95 4.23
CA LEU A 37 -2.54 4.49 3.94
C LEU A 37 -1.44 3.44 4.00
N VAL A 38 -1.70 2.30 4.65
CA VAL A 38 -0.72 1.22 4.84
C VAL A 38 -0.99 0.02 3.94
N ALA A 39 -2.26 -0.25 3.63
CA ALA A 39 -2.76 -1.37 2.83
C ALA A 39 -2.60 -1.12 1.33
N ASP A 40 -1.38 -0.75 0.96
CA ASP A 40 -0.91 -0.77 -0.41
C ASP A 40 -0.40 -2.19 -0.72
N ASP A 41 -0.66 -2.70 -1.92
CA ASP A 41 -0.21 -4.04 -2.33
C ASP A 41 1.32 -4.16 -2.30
N ASP A 42 2.01 -3.05 -2.52
CA ASP A 42 3.47 -2.94 -2.41
C ASP A 42 3.96 -3.09 -0.96
N ASN A 43 3.11 -2.87 0.03
CA ASN A 43 3.46 -2.87 1.45
C ASN A 43 2.95 -4.12 2.21
N THR A 44 2.68 -5.22 1.51
CA THR A 44 2.13 -6.49 2.06
C THR A 44 2.86 -6.99 3.32
N ARG A 45 4.20 -6.84 3.39
CA ARG A 45 5.01 -7.20 4.57
C ARG A 45 4.72 -6.30 5.77
N GLN A 46 4.56 -5.00 5.54
CA GLN A 46 4.22 -4.03 6.57
C GLN A 46 2.80 -4.24 7.09
N VAL A 47 1.84 -4.52 6.19
CA VAL A 47 0.45 -4.85 6.57
C VAL A 47 0.42 -6.10 7.45
N THR A 48 1.11 -7.17 7.04
CA THR A 48 1.18 -8.42 7.82
C THR A 48 1.72 -8.17 9.23
N PHE A 49 2.79 -7.38 9.33
CA PHE A 49 3.39 -7.00 10.61
C PHE A 49 2.44 -6.23 11.52
N LEU A 50 1.66 -5.28 10.97
CA LEU A 50 0.72 -4.49 11.77
C LEU A 50 -0.48 -5.31 12.25
N VAL A 51 -0.94 -6.27 11.44
CA VAL A 51 -2.10 -7.10 11.79
C VAL A 51 -1.74 -8.15 12.83
N ASN A 52 -0.59 -8.82 12.71
CA ASN A 52 -0.29 -10.02 13.50
C ASN A 52 1.04 -9.97 14.28
N GLY A 53 1.75 -8.85 14.34
CA GLY A 53 3.13 -8.87 14.83
C GLY A 53 4.00 -9.75 13.89
N ASP A 54 5.09 -10.34 14.35
CA ASP A 54 6.10 -10.89 13.44
C ASP A 54 5.77 -12.22 12.71
N GLN A 55 6.33 -12.31 11.49
CA GLN A 55 6.86 -13.47 10.72
C GLN A 55 6.08 -14.79 10.53
N TYR A 56 4.87 -15.00 11.03
CA TYR A 56 4.12 -16.21 10.66
C TYR A 56 3.45 -16.06 9.28
N ALA A 57 3.83 -16.94 8.33
CA ALA A 57 3.19 -17.08 7.00
C ALA A 57 3.27 -15.87 6.05
N ILE A 58 4.34 -15.04 6.11
CA ILE A 58 4.53 -13.90 5.19
C ILE A 58 4.56 -14.36 3.71
N GLU A 59 5.33 -15.40 3.40
CA GLU A 59 5.45 -15.91 2.03
C GLU A 59 4.12 -16.46 1.50
N GLU A 60 3.33 -17.11 2.36
CA GLU A 60 2.00 -17.60 2.00
C GLU A 60 1.04 -16.44 1.68
N ARG A 61 1.09 -15.36 2.47
CA ARG A 61 0.28 -14.16 2.23
C ARG A 61 0.66 -13.45 0.94
N ILE A 62 1.96 -13.34 0.65
CA ILE A 62 2.46 -12.79 -0.63
C ILE A 62 1.93 -13.64 -1.79
N SER A 63 1.99 -14.97 -1.67
CA SER A 63 1.47 -15.89 -2.69
C SER A 63 -0.04 -15.70 -2.92
N TYR A 64 -0.85 -15.57 -1.86
CA TYR A 64 -2.28 -15.29 -2.00
C TYR A 64 -2.56 -13.95 -2.69
N VAL A 65 -1.84 -12.88 -2.30
CA VAL A 65 -2.00 -11.56 -2.93
C VAL A 65 -1.68 -11.63 -4.41
N ASN A 66 -0.60 -12.32 -4.80
CA ASN A 66 -0.24 -12.50 -6.21
C ASN A 66 -1.31 -13.27 -6.98
N LYS A 67 -1.88 -14.32 -6.38
CA LYS A 67 -2.95 -15.10 -7.00
C LYS A 67 -4.25 -14.30 -7.16
N LEU A 68 -4.56 -13.42 -6.19
CA LEU A 68 -5.67 -12.48 -6.33
C LEU A 68 -5.40 -11.47 -7.47
N LYS A 69 -4.20 -10.91 -7.56
CA LYS A 69 -3.79 -10.03 -8.67
C LYS A 69 -3.98 -10.70 -10.04
N GLU A 70 -3.64 -11.98 -10.14
CA GLU A 70 -3.85 -12.79 -11.35
C GLU A 70 -5.34 -12.98 -11.67
N ILE A 71 -6.14 -13.42 -10.69
CA ILE A 71 -7.59 -13.65 -10.88
C ILE A 71 -8.32 -12.36 -11.30
N PHE A 72 -7.93 -11.22 -10.73
CA PHE A 72 -8.53 -9.92 -11.05
C PHE A 72 -7.89 -9.22 -12.24
N ASP A 73 -6.92 -9.85 -12.93
CA ASP A 73 -6.17 -9.29 -14.05
C ASP A 73 -5.65 -7.87 -13.73
N TYR A 74 -5.18 -7.69 -12.49
CA TYR A 74 -4.94 -6.37 -11.88
C TYR A 74 -3.96 -5.54 -12.69
N GLU A 75 -2.86 -6.14 -13.14
CA GLU A 75 -1.84 -5.49 -13.97
C GLU A 75 -2.40 -4.93 -15.29
N LYS A 76 -3.27 -5.70 -15.96
CA LYS A 76 -3.86 -5.28 -17.22
C LYS A 76 -4.91 -4.20 -17.02
N ASN A 77 -5.72 -4.33 -15.96
CA ASN A 77 -6.75 -3.36 -15.61
C ASN A 77 -6.15 -2.03 -15.12
N TYR A 78 -5.04 -2.08 -14.35
CA TYR A 78 -4.30 -0.91 -13.92
C TYR A 78 -3.65 -0.17 -15.11
N LYS A 79 -3.00 -0.90 -16.01
CA LYS A 79 -2.42 -0.33 -17.24
C LYS A 79 -3.48 0.29 -18.16
N ASN A 80 -4.65 -0.34 -18.29
CA ASN A 80 -5.76 0.20 -19.07
C ASN A 80 -6.30 1.51 -18.47
N LYS A 81 -6.40 1.62 -17.14
CA LYS A 81 -6.84 2.85 -16.48
C LYS A 81 -5.84 4.00 -16.71
N LEU A 82 -4.54 3.73 -16.54
CA LEU A 82 -3.48 4.71 -16.76
C LEU A 82 -3.44 5.17 -18.23
N PHE A 83 -3.60 4.24 -19.17
CA PHE A 83 -3.66 4.54 -20.61
C PHE A 83 -4.85 5.43 -20.96
N HIS A 84 -6.01 5.19 -20.35
CA HIS A 84 -7.22 5.99 -20.57
C HIS A 84 -7.07 7.43 -20.03
N GLU A 85 -6.46 7.60 -18.85
CA GLU A 85 -6.19 8.91 -18.25
C GLU A 85 -5.15 9.74 -19.04
N ILE A 86 -4.09 9.09 -19.54
CA ILE A 86 -3.09 9.71 -20.41
C ILE A 86 -3.72 10.12 -21.75
N SER A 87 -4.52 9.23 -22.35
CA SER A 87 -5.20 9.50 -23.62
C SER A 87 -6.18 10.67 -23.50
N PHE A 88 -6.93 10.76 -22.40
CA PHE A 88 -7.85 11.87 -22.15
C PHE A 88 -7.10 13.20 -21.96
N SER A 89 -5.97 13.18 -21.26
CA SER A 89 -5.12 14.35 -21.07
C SER A 89 -4.52 14.84 -22.39
N ILE A 90 -3.98 13.94 -23.22
CA ILE A 90 -3.45 14.28 -24.56
C ILE A 90 -4.55 14.86 -25.45
N PHE A 91 -5.76 14.29 -25.41
CA PHE A 91 -6.89 14.78 -26.21
C PHE A 91 -7.29 16.21 -25.82
N ILE A 92 -7.33 16.55 -24.52
CA ILE A 92 -7.57 17.93 -24.06
C ILE A 92 -6.47 18.88 -24.54
N PHE A 93 -5.19 18.50 -24.44
CA PHE A 93 -4.08 19.34 -24.91
C PHE A 93 -4.08 19.56 -26.42
N SER A 94 -4.65 18.65 -27.21
CA SER A 94 -4.74 18.78 -28.67
C SER A 94 -5.96 19.59 -29.15
N LEU A 95 -6.89 19.95 -28.25
CA LEU A 95 -8.11 20.71 -28.52
C LEU A 95 -8.04 22.17 -28.02
N CYS A 96 -7.00 22.52 -27.27
CA CYS A 96 -6.61 23.89 -26.89
C CYS A 96 -5.61 24.46 -27.90
#